data_AF-A0A1G1V8G8-F1
#
_entry.id   AF-A0A1G1V8G8-F1
#
_cell.length_a   1.000
_cell.length_b   1.000
_cell.length_c   1.000
_cell.angle_alpha   90.00
_cell.angle_beta   90.00
_cell.angle_gamma   90.00
#
_symmetry.space_group_name_H-M   'P 1'
#
loop_
_entity.id
_entity.type
_entity.pdbx_description
1 polymer ?
#
loop_
_entity_poly.entity_id
_entity_poly.type
_entity_poly.pdbx_seq_one_letter_code
_entity_poly.pdbx_strand_id
1 'polypeptide(L)'
;MDKKWLLITILVLFGLTAGFFLLKNRLSPAQAKLEIAETNVSASVYVNGEQVATSTPYEEFRKPGEVTVRLVPTNSDKPLALWETKVNLTEGVTTVIRREFGEKDNTSAGEILSFEKIGGKKAELAVVSIPDSAEVKFDSETRGFTPVPIANSTTEEHTLTISHPGYLTRDIGGLKPVQGYKLTIVVFLAEDESTKPKEEEASESAKLQDEPTQTMVEIQDTGTGFLRVREEALKTSPEIARVTPGKKYAFIEEDKTGEWYKIEYEKGKTGWISAEYAQKSPS
;
A
#
# COMPACT_ATOMS: atom_id res chain seq x y z
N MET A 1 -16.99 -38.91 -61.97
CA MET A 1 -16.39 -37.56 -61.91
C MET A 1 -14.97 -37.69 -62.43
N ASP A 2 -14.64 -36.97 -63.51
CA ASP A 2 -13.31 -37.09 -64.12
C ASP A 2 -12.22 -36.74 -63.11
N LYS A 3 -11.14 -37.53 -63.10
CA LYS A 3 -10.00 -37.36 -62.18
C LYS A 3 -9.43 -35.94 -62.19
N LYS A 4 -9.58 -35.21 -63.30
CA LYS A 4 -9.20 -33.80 -63.45
C LYS A 4 -10.04 -32.85 -62.57
N TRP A 5 -11.35 -33.07 -62.49
CA TRP A 5 -12.25 -32.25 -61.67
C TRP A 5 -12.12 -32.53 -60.17
N LEU A 6 -11.73 -33.76 -59.81
CA LEU A 6 -11.45 -34.16 -58.42
C LEU A 6 -10.15 -33.54 -57.90
N LEU A 7 -9.11 -33.41 -58.74
CA LEU A 7 -7.87 -32.73 -58.37
C LEU A 7 -8.08 -31.22 -58.13
N ILE A 8 -8.89 -30.57 -58.97
CA ILE A 8 -9.18 -29.13 -58.84
C ILE A 8 -9.94 -28.83 -57.55
N THR A 9 -10.92 -29.66 -57.17
CA THR A 9 -11.68 -29.47 -55.93
C THR A 9 -10.81 -29.63 -54.68
N ILE A 10 -9.89 -30.61 -54.67
CA ILE A 10 -8.94 -30.80 -53.56
C ILE A 10 -8.00 -29.60 -53.42
N LEU A 11 -7.50 -29.06 -54.53
CA LEU A 11 -6.58 -27.91 -54.53
C LEU A 11 -7.27 -26.62 -54.02
N VAL A 12 -8.54 -26.41 -54.39
CA VAL A 12 -9.34 -25.28 -53.89
C VAL A 12 -9.65 -25.42 -52.40
N LEU A 13 -10.04 -26.62 -51.96
CA LEU A 13 -10.26 -26.91 -50.53
C LEU A 13 -9.00 -26.71 -49.71
N PHE A 14 -7.84 -27.17 -50.20
CA PHE A 14 -6.55 -26.96 -49.54
C PHE A 14 -6.14 -25.48 -49.52
N GLY A 15 -6.39 -24.74 -50.61
CA GLY A 15 -6.14 -23.30 -50.67
C GLY A 15 -7.02 -22.52 -49.69
N LEU A 16 -8.29 -22.91 -49.52
CA LEU A 16 -9.21 -22.28 -48.56
C LEU A 16 -8.84 -22.62 -47.12
N THR A 17 -8.45 -23.87 -46.81
CA THR A 17 -8.03 -24.25 -45.45
C THR A 17 -6.67 -23.64 -45.10
N ALA A 18 -5.71 -23.63 -46.02
CA ALA A 18 -4.42 -22.96 -45.83
C ALA A 18 -4.61 -21.44 -45.72
N GLY A 19 -5.48 -20.84 -46.54
CA GLY A 19 -5.83 -19.42 -46.47
C GLY A 19 -6.51 -19.06 -45.15
N PHE A 20 -7.45 -19.88 -44.67
CA PHE A 20 -8.11 -19.71 -43.37
C PHE A 20 -7.14 -19.90 -42.20
N PHE A 21 -6.22 -20.87 -42.28
CA PHE A 21 -5.20 -21.11 -41.25
C PHE A 21 -4.17 -19.96 -41.22
N LEU A 22 -3.76 -19.46 -42.38
CA LEU A 22 -2.88 -18.29 -42.51
C LEU A 22 -3.56 -17.01 -42.02
N LEU A 23 -4.86 -16.83 -42.27
CA LEU A 23 -5.63 -15.70 -41.71
C LEU A 23 -5.75 -15.84 -40.19
N LYS A 24 -6.14 -17.01 -39.67
CA LYS A 24 -6.32 -17.26 -38.25
C LYS A 24 -5.03 -17.05 -37.45
N ASN A 25 -3.88 -17.43 -38.00
CA ASN A 25 -2.57 -17.22 -37.37
C ASN A 25 -2.10 -15.75 -37.43
N ARG A 26 -2.70 -14.90 -38.28
CA ARG A 26 -2.41 -13.46 -38.38
C ARG A 26 -3.35 -12.59 -37.52
N LEU A 27 -4.29 -13.22 -36.81
CA LEU A 27 -5.40 -12.58 -36.10
C LEU A 27 -5.46 -12.99 -34.60
N SER A 28 -4.33 -13.35 -33.99
CA SER A 28 -4.25 -13.52 -32.54
C SER A 28 -4.67 -12.21 -31.86
N PRO A 29 -5.58 -12.23 -30.86
CA PRO A 29 -6.03 -11.02 -30.21
C PRO A 29 -4.83 -10.30 -29.58
N ALA A 30 -4.84 -8.97 -29.63
CA ALA A 30 -3.89 -8.13 -28.91
C ALA A 30 -3.78 -8.60 -27.45
N GLN A 31 -2.57 -8.87 -26.97
CA GLN A 31 -2.30 -9.35 -25.61
C GLN A 31 -1.26 -8.45 -24.94
N ALA A 32 -1.45 -8.21 -23.65
CA ALA A 32 -0.51 -7.55 -22.75
C ALA A 32 -0.21 -8.51 -21.59
N LYS A 33 0.97 -8.44 -20.98
CA LYS A 33 1.30 -9.24 -19.79
C LYS A 33 1.27 -8.34 -18.56
N LEU A 34 0.55 -8.75 -17.52
CA LEU A 34 0.63 -8.16 -16.18
C LEU A 34 1.44 -9.09 -15.30
N GLU A 35 2.44 -8.56 -14.60
CA GLU A 35 3.31 -9.31 -13.70
C GLU A 35 3.44 -8.56 -12.36
N ILE A 36 3.06 -9.21 -11.27
CA ILE A 36 3.34 -8.78 -9.90
C ILE A 36 4.55 -9.61 -9.45
N ALA A 37 5.75 -9.05 -9.64
CA ALA A 37 6.99 -9.80 -9.56
C ALA A 37 7.45 -10.02 -8.12
N GLU A 38 7.52 -8.96 -7.31
CA GLU A 38 8.11 -9.02 -5.98
C GLU A 38 7.35 -8.13 -4.98
N THR A 39 7.12 -8.69 -3.80
CA THR A 39 6.55 -7.99 -2.65
C THR A 39 7.29 -8.37 -1.36
N ASN A 40 7.45 -7.42 -0.43
CA ASN A 40 8.14 -7.68 0.85
C ASN A 40 7.36 -8.62 1.80
N VAL A 41 6.04 -8.70 1.64
CA VAL A 41 5.16 -9.70 2.25
C VAL A 41 4.29 -10.33 1.17
N SER A 42 3.78 -11.55 1.40
CA SER A 42 2.86 -12.17 0.43
C SER A 42 1.60 -11.32 0.27
N ALA A 43 0.97 -11.31 -0.90
CA ALA A 43 -0.28 -10.56 -1.10
C ALA A 43 -1.28 -11.31 -1.99
N SER A 44 -2.56 -11.21 -1.67
CA SER A 44 -3.63 -11.58 -2.60
C SER A 44 -3.77 -10.51 -3.69
N VAL A 45 -3.95 -10.95 -4.93
CA VAL A 45 -4.00 -10.08 -6.12
C VAL A 45 -5.43 -10.03 -6.64
N TYR A 46 -5.93 -8.80 -6.82
CA TYR A 46 -7.22 -8.53 -7.43
C TYR A 46 -7.02 -7.68 -8.68
N VAL A 47 -7.71 -8.01 -9.75
CA VAL A 47 -7.73 -7.23 -10.99
C VAL A 47 -9.16 -6.93 -11.37
N ASN A 48 -9.52 -5.64 -11.49
CA ASN A 48 -10.88 -5.16 -11.69
C ASN A 48 -11.87 -5.69 -10.64
N GLY A 49 -11.41 -5.81 -9.39
CA GLY A 49 -12.21 -6.28 -8.25
C GLY A 49 -12.32 -7.81 -8.13
N GLU A 50 -11.96 -8.58 -9.15
CA GLU A 50 -11.91 -10.05 -9.10
C GLU A 50 -10.59 -10.52 -8.48
N GLN A 51 -10.65 -11.49 -7.57
CA GLN A 51 -9.44 -12.11 -7.00
C GLN A 51 -8.85 -13.11 -8.00
N VAL A 52 -7.65 -12.83 -8.49
CA VAL A 52 -6.97 -13.62 -9.54
C VAL A 52 -5.83 -14.45 -8.98
N ALA A 53 -5.32 -14.10 -7.79
CA ALA A 53 -4.37 -14.91 -7.02
C ALA A 53 -4.55 -14.72 -5.51
N THR A 54 -4.23 -15.76 -4.75
CA THR A 54 -4.24 -15.73 -3.27
C THR A 54 -2.89 -15.30 -2.68
N SER A 55 -1.81 -15.39 -3.46
CA SER A 55 -0.45 -15.02 -3.07
C SER A 55 0.34 -14.51 -4.27
N THR A 56 1.26 -13.56 -4.03
CA THR A 56 2.32 -13.15 -4.96
C THR A 56 3.47 -14.18 -4.95
N PRO A 57 4.26 -14.30 -6.04
CA PRO A 57 4.15 -13.57 -7.31
C PRO A 57 2.98 -14.03 -8.18
N TYR A 58 2.60 -13.22 -9.17
CA TYR A 58 1.50 -13.52 -10.10
C TYR A 58 1.81 -12.96 -11.50
N GLU A 59 1.53 -13.75 -12.54
CA GLU A 59 1.67 -13.32 -13.93
C GLU A 59 0.53 -13.85 -14.81
N GLU A 60 0.00 -13.02 -15.71
CA GLU A 60 -1.02 -13.44 -16.68
C GLU A 60 -1.05 -12.57 -17.93
N PHE A 61 -1.36 -13.18 -19.08
CA PHE A 61 -1.71 -12.44 -20.30
C PHE A 61 -3.15 -11.95 -20.23
N ARG A 62 -3.35 -10.65 -20.45
CA ARG A 62 -4.65 -9.97 -20.41
C ARG A 62 -4.88 -9.15 -21.68
N LYS A 63 -6.14 -8.79 -21.93
CA LYS A 63 -6.47 -7.84 -23.00
C LYS A 63 -5.85 -6.48 -22.67
N PRO A 64 -5.28 -5.77 -23.66
CA PRO A 64 -4.84 -4.38 -23.47
C PRO A 64 -5.98 -3.47 -23.02
N GLY A 65 -5.64 -2.43 -22.27
CA GLY A 65 -6.55 -1.44 -21.71
C GLY A 65 -6.26 -1.13 -20.24
N GLU A 66 -6.99 -0.15 -19.69
CA GLU A 66 -6.90 0.19 -18.27
C GLU A 66 -7.48 -0.92 -17.39
N VAL A 67 -6.72 -1.33 -16.38
CA VAL A 67 -7.17 -2.24 -15.34
C VAL A 67 -6.86 -1.65 -13.97
N THR A 68 -7.71 -1.95 -12.99
CA THR A 68 -7.45 -1.63 -11.58
C THR A 68 -6.80 -2.84 -10.93
N VAL A 69 -5.59 -2.67 -10.39
CA VAL A 69 -4.87 -3.69 -9.64
C VAL A 69 -4.94 -3.35 -8.16
N ARG A 70 -5.40 -4.29 -7.35
CA ARG A 70 -5.39 -4.18 -5.88
C ARG A 70 -4.61 -5.33 -5.28
N LEU A 71 -3.66 -5.02 -4.41
CA LEU A 71 -2.87 -5.96 -3.65
C LEU A 71 -3.24 -5.86 -2.16
N VAL A 72 -3.52 -7.02 -1.56
CA VAL A 72 -3.88 -7.15 -0.14
C VAL A 72 -2.81 -7.99 0.56
N PRO A 73 -1.95 -7.42 1.42
CA PRO A 73 -0.91 -8.16 2.11
C PRO A 73 -1.51 -9.27 2.98
N THR A 74 -0.92 -10.45 2.91
CA THR A 74 -1.24 -11.65 3.68
C THR A 74 -0.02 -12.03 4.52
N ASN A 75 -0.25 -12.53 5.74
CA ASN A 75 0.81 -12.97 6.67
C ASN A 75 1.76 -11.84 7.13
N SER A 76 1.21 -10.84 7.82
CA SER A 76 1.99 -9.83 8.55
C SER A 76 1.54 -9.77 10.01
N ASP A 77 2.49 -9.64 10.93
CA ASP A 77 2.22 -9.45 12.37
C ASP A 77 1.63 -8.06 12.69
N LYS A 78 1.83 -7.11 11.77
CA LYS A 78 1.34 -5.74 11.87
C LYS A 78 0.34 -5.44 10.76
N PRO A 79 -0.65 -4.56 10.98
CA PRO A 79 -1.53 -4.10 9.91
C PRO A 79 -0.69 -3.33 8.88
N LEU A 80 -0.74 -3.79 7.63
CA LEU A 80 -0.07 -3.14 6.51
C LEU A 80 -1.08 -2.46 5.60
N ALA A 81 -0.64 -1.40 4.95
CA ALA A 81 -1.46 -0.64 4.01
C ALA A 81 -1.91 -1.53 2.84
N LEU A 82 -3.19 -1.40 2.46
CA LEU A 82 -3.66 -1.97 1.21
C LEU A 82 -3.17 -1.11 0.05
N TRP A 83 -2.96 -1.71 -1.12
CA TRP A 83 -2.53 -0.94 -2.28
C TRP A 83 -3.47 -1.16 -3.45
N GLU A 84 -3.93 -0.09 -4.08
CA GLU A 84 -4.75 -0.13 -5.27
C GLU A 84 -4.26 0.94 -6.25
N THR A 85 -4.17 0.57 -7.53
CA THR A 85 -3.79 1.50 -8.59
C THR A 85 -4.44 1.15 -9.92
N LYS A 86 -4.51 2.12 -10.82
CA LYS A 86 -4.87 1.90 -12.21
C LYS A 86 -3.61 1.79 -13.06
N VAL A 87 -3.54 0.74 -13.86
CA VAL A 87 -2.45 0.54 -14.83
C VAL A 87 -3.04 0.37 -16.22
N ASN A 88 -2.42 1.00 -17.22
CA ASN A 88 -2.78 0.82 -18.61
C ASN A 88 -1.94 -0.31 -19.21
N LEU A 89 -2.58 -1.44 -19.53
CA LEU A 89 -1.92 -2.57 -20.18
C LEU A 89 -1.81 -2.30 -21.67
N THR A 90 -0.58 -2.18 -22.17
CA THR A 90 -0.32 -1.91 -23.59
C THR A 90 -0.13 -3.21 -24.38
N GLU A 91 -0.61 -3.27 -25.61
CA GLU A 91 -0.41 -4.44 -26.47
C GLU A 91 1.07 -4.76 -26.68
N GLY A 92 1.43 -6.03 -26.53
CA GLY A 92 2.80 -6.52 -26.70
C GLY A 92 3.75 -6.13 -25.57
N VAL A 93 3.22 -5.62 -24.46
CA VAL A 93 4.00 -5.08 -23.34
C VAL A 93 3.80 -5.89 -22.09
N THR A 94 4.88 -6.12 -21.36
CA THR A 94 4.82 -6.54 -19.95
C THR A 94 4.81 -5.32 -19.05
N THR A 95 3.78 -5.20 -18.21
CA THR A 95 3.73 -4.27 -17.08
C THR A 95 4.14 -5.04 -15.83
N VAL A 96 5.27 -4.67 -15.24
CA VAL A 96 5.81 -5.29 -14.02
C VAL A 96 5.54 -4.36 -12.85
N ILE A 97 4.97 -4.89 -11.78
CA ILE A 97 4.70 -4.18 -10.54
C ILE A 97 5.52 -4.83 -9.43
N ARG A 98 6.23 -3.99 -8.67
CA ARG A 98 6.93 -4.37 -7.44
C ARG A 98 6.46 -3.47 -6.32
N ARG A 99 6.27 -4.05 -5.14
CA ARG A 99 5.62 -3.36 -4.02
C ARG A 99 6.23 -3.71 -2.68
N GLU A 100 6.62 -2.70 -1.93
CA GLU A 100 7.00 -2.81 -0.52
C GLU A 100 5.90 -2.17 0.32
N PHE A 101 5.19 -2.99 1.09
CA PHE A 101 4.15 -2.55 2.00
C PHE A 101 4.75 -2.00 3.30
N GLY A 102 4.34 -0.78 3.65
CA GLY A 102 4.50 -0.18 4.97
C GLY A 102 3.20 -0.23 5.76
N GLU A 103 3.24 0.24 7.01
CA GLU A 103 2.05 0.32 7.89
C GLU A 103 0.99 1.31 7.37
N LYS A 104 1.41 2.29 6.56
CA LYS A 104 0.58 3.32 5.93
C LYS A 104 0.93 3.48 4.45
N ASP A 105 0.05 4.08 3.67
CA ASP A 105 0.27 4.30 2.23
C ASP A 105 1.55 5.09 1.96
N ASN A 106 1.79 6.15 2.73
CA ASN A 106 2.95 7.02 2.60
C ASN A 106 4.27 6.40 3.08
N THR A 107 4.22 5.35 3.92
CA THR A 107 5.42 4.61 4.35
C THR A 107 5.69 3.38 3.50
N SER A 108 4.96 3.23 2.39
CA SER A 108 5.09 2.10 1.50
C SER A 108 5.78 2.53 0.19
N ALA A 109 6.65 1.70 -0.37
CA ALA A 109 7.42 1.99 -1.59
C ALA A 109 7.12 1.02 -2.73
N GLY A 110 7.64 1.28 -3.93
CA GLY A 110 7.55 0.32 -5.05
C GLY A 110 7.83 0.96 -6.40
N GLU A 111 7.66 0.17 -7.46
CA GLU A 111 7.80 0.64 -8.81
C GLU A 111 6.89 -0.10 -9.79
N ILE A 112 6.53 0.60 -10.86
CA ILE A 112 5.85 0.03 -12.02
C ILE A 112 6.74 0.25 -13.24
N LEU A 113 7.09 -0.85 -13.89
CA LEU A 113 7.88 -0.86 -15.13
C LEU A 113 6.95 -1.22 -16.29
N SER A 114 6.98 -0.42 -17.34
CA SER A 114 6.24 -0.71 -18.57
C SER A 114 7.08 -0.37 -19.78
N PHE A 115 7.05 -1.24 -20.78
CA PHE A 115 7.65 -0.95 -22.08
C PHE A 115 6.58 -0.38 -23.03
N GLU A 116 6.96 0.43 -23.99
CA GLU A 116 6.08 0.86 -25.07
C GLU A 116 6.86 0.79 -26.36
N LYS A 117 6.27 0.22 -27.42
CA LYS A 117 6.95 0.13 -28.71
C LYS A 117 6.95 1.50 -29.38
N ILE A 118 8.14 2.07 -29.59
CA ILE A 118 8.35 3.36 -30.27
C ILE A 118 8.97 3.19 -31.68
N GLY A 119 9.53 2.02 -31.97
CA GLY A 119 10.26 1.77 -33.21
C GLY A 119 11.63 2.46 -33.27
N GLY A 120 12.33 2.31 -34.40
CA GLY A 120 13.69 2.84 -34.56
C GLY A 120 14.77 1.96 -33.92
N LYS A 121 15.97 2.53 -33.76
CA LYS A 121 17.19 1.81 -33.29
C LYS A 121 17.67 2.27 -31.91
N LYS A 122 16.90 3.10 -31.21
CA LYS A 122 17.24 3.62 -29.88
C LYS A 122 16.37 2.97 -28.82
N ALA A 123 16.91 2.82 -27.62
CA ALA A 123 16.13 2.53 -26.43
C ALA A 123 15.88 3.86 -25.71
N GLU A 124 14.67 4.09 -25.24
CA GLU A 124 14.33 5.28 -24.46
C GLU A 124 13.95 4.88 -23.05
N LEU A 125 14.26 5.73 -22.07
CA LEU A 125 13.79 5.57 -20.70
C LEU A 125 13.12 6.85 -20.24
N ALA A 126 12.08 6.71 -19.41
CA ALA A 126 11.45 7.82 -18.72
C ALA A 126 11.22 7.43 -17.26
N VAL A 127 11.61 8.30 -16.35
CA VAL A 127 11.45 8.09 -14.90
C VAL A 127 10.49 9.13 -14.35
N VAL A 128 9.48 8.65 -13.62
CA VAL A 128 8.50 9.44 -12.89
C VAL A 128 8.52 8.97 -11.44
N SER A 129 8.37 9.88 -10.48
CA SER A 129 8.29 9.51 -9.07
C SER A 129 7.06 10.09 -8.39
N ILE A 130 6.71 9.48 -7.27
CA ILE A 130 5.77 9.98 -6.27
C ILE A 130 6.48 9.91 -4.91
N PRO A 131 6.73 11.05 -4.24
CA PRO A 131 6.39 12.42 -4.65
C PRO A 131 7.11 12.83 -5.95
N ASP A 132 6.61 13.88 -6.59
CA ASP A 132 7.24 14.44 -7.77
C ASP A 132 8.58 15.11 -7.44
N SER A 133 9.31 15.57 -8.45
CA SER A 133 10.57 16.31 -8.27
C SER A 133 11.67 15.56 -7.49
N ALA A 134 11.70 14.23 -7.55
CA ALA A 134 12.78 13.44 -6.94
C ALA A 134 14.06 13.49 -7.79
N GLU A 135 15.22 13.57 -7.15
CA GLU A 135 16.52 13.48 -7.84
C GLU A 135 16.68 12.07 -8.42
N VAL A 136 17.19 12.00 -9.65
CA VAL A 136 17.45 10.76 -10.37
C VAL A 136 18.91 10.63 -10.73
N LYS A 137 19.52 9.51 -10.35
CA LYS A 137 20.85 9.08 -10.81
C LYS A 137 20.73 7.81 -11.63
N PHE A 138 21.32 7.80 -12.82
CA PHE A 138 21.37 6.66 -13.72
C PHE A 138 22.81 6.21 -13.87
N ASP A 139 23.10 4.96 -13.52
CA ASP A 139 24.48 4.44 -13.43
C ASP A 139 25.40 5.34 -12.59
N SER A 140 24.89 5.82 -11.45
CA SER A 140 25.56 6.78 -10.54
C SER A 140 25.74 8.21 -11.05
N GLU A 141 25.38 8.52 -12.30
CA GLU A 141 25.42 9.88 -12.85
C GLU A 141 24.09 10.61 -12.62
N THR A 142 24.13 11.82 -12.05
CA THR A 142 22.92 12.64 -11.85
C THR A 142 22.33 13.06 -13.19
N ARG A 143 21.05 12.74 -13.42
CA ARG A 143 20.30 13.04 -14.65
C ARG A 143 19.30 14.17 -14.51
N GLY A 144 19.04 14.63 -13.29
CA GLY A 144 18.10 15.71 -12.97
C GLY A 144 17.02 15.27 -12.00
N PHE A 145 15.83 15.86 -12.13
CA PHE A 145 14.68 15.59 -11.27
C PHE A 145 13.51 15.03 -12.08
N THR A 146 12.70 14.14 -11.49
CA THR A 146 11.50 13.60 -12.14
C THR A 146 10.44 14.68 -12.41
N PRO A 147 9.65 14.55 -13.50
CA PRO A 147 9.76 13.56 -14.56
C PRO A 147 10.97 13.83 -15.49
N VAL A 148 11.79 12.81 -15.77
CA VAL A 148 13.00 12.95 -16.57
C VAL A 148 13.11 11.87 -17.66
N PRO A 149 13.26 12.25 -18.94
CA PRO A 149 13.69 11.33 -19.98
C PRO A 149 15.19 11.07 -19.89
N ILE A 150 15.58 9.81 -19.98
CA ILE A 150 16.98 9.38 -19.97
C ILE A 150 17.29 8.81 -21.35
N ALA A 151 18.08 9.55 -22.12
CA ALA A 151 18.67 9.00 -23.33
C ALA A 151 19.64 7.88 -22.92
N ASN A 152 19.42 6.69 -23.48
CA ASN A 152 20.34 5.57 -23.39
C ASN A 152 20.61 5.01 -24.79
N SER A 153 21.81 4.50 -25.00
CA SER A 153 22.24 3.89 -26.27
C SER A 153 22.59 2.42 -26.13
N THR A 154 22.71 1.90 -24.91
CA THR A 154 23.07 0.51 -24.64
C THR A 154 21.84 -0.31 -24.25
N THR A 155 21.95 -1.63 -24.40
CA THR A 155 20.94 -2.61 -23.95
C THR A 155 21.46 -3.41 -22.76
N GLU A 156 22.48 -2.87 -22.07
CA GLU A 156 23.07 -3.49 -20.90
C GLU A 156 22.15 -3.33 -19.70
N GLU A 157 22.52 -3.96 -18.58
CA GLU A 157 21.80 -3.80 -17.34
C GLU A 157 22.25 -2.51 -16.65
N HIS A 158 21.28 -1.70 -16.24
CA HIS A 158 21.50 -0.40 -15.65
C HIS A 158 20.96 -0.33 -14.23
N THR A 159 21.47 0.63 -13.48
CA THR A 159 20.97 0.98 -12.14
C THR A 159 20.36 2.37 -12.12
N LEU A 160 19.35 2.53 -11.27
CA LEU A 160 18.66 3.78 -11.04
C LEU A 160 18.55 4.04 -9.55
N THR A 161 19.00 5.19 -9.10
CA THR A 161 18.82 5.65 -7.72
C THR A 161 17.90 6.86 -7.73
N ILE A 162 16.86 6.83 -6.89
CA ILE A 162 15.88 7.90 -6.75
C ILE A 162 15.88 8.38 -5.30
N SER A 163 16.03 9.69 -5.10
CA SER A 163 16.03 10.30 -3.76
C SER A 163 15.21 11.58 -3.72
N HIS A 164 14.45 11.76 -2.64
CA HIS A 164 13.68 12.98 -2.37
C HIS A 164 13.81 13.33 -0.89
N PRO A 165 14.01 14.61 -0.51
CA PRO A 165 14.05 15.01 0.90
C PRO A 165 12.80 14.55 1.66
N GLY A 166 12.98 13.93 2.83
CA GLY A 166 11.88 13.40 3.64
C GLY A 166 11.44 11.98 3.26
N TYR A 167 12.09 11.34 2.29
CA TYR A 167 11.77 10.01 1.80
C TYR A 167 13.01 9.12 1.78
N LEU A 168 12.78 7.82 1.93
CA LEU A 168 13.82 6.81 1.79
C LEU A 168 14.31 6.77 0.33
N THR A 169 15.63 6.76 0.15
CA THR A 169 16.27 6.55 -1.15
C THR A 169 15.93 5.16 -1.66
N ARG A 170 15.56 5.06 -2.94
CA ARG A 170 15.26 3.79 -3.61
C ARG A 170 16.28 3.50 -4.70
N ASP A 171 16.90 2.32 -4.62
CA ASP A 171 17.79 1.78 -5.64
C ASP A 171 17.08 0.68 -6.45
N ILE A 172 17.12 0.80 -7.76
CA ILE A 172 16.50 -0.14 -8.71
C ILE A 172 17.59 -0.65 -9.65
N GLY A 173 17.92 -1.94 -9.52
CA GLY A 173 18.80 -2.65 -10.46
C GLY A 173 18.01 -3.46 -11.49
N GLY A 174 18.71 -4.12 -12.41
CA GLY A 174 18.07 -5.02 -13.37
C GLY A 174 17.40 -4.34 -14.55
N LEU A 175 17.58 -3.04 -14.75
CA LEU A 175 16.92 -2.30 -15.82
C LEU A 175 17.58 -2.63 -17.15
N LYS A 176 16.84 -3.23 -18.08
CA LYS A 176 17.34 -3.62 -19.41
C LYS A 176 16.55 -2.91 -20.51
N PRO A 177 16.99 -1.71 -20.95
CA PRO A 177 16.37 -0.99 -22.05
C PRO A 177 16.48 -1.78 -23.36
N VAL A 178 15.42 -1.75 -24.16
CA VAL A 178 15.33 -2.52 -25.41
C VAL A 178 15.22 -1.56 -26.59
N GLN A 179 16.04 -1.76 -27.62
CA GLN A 179 15.96 -0.96 -28.84
C GLN A 179 14.57 -1.02 -29.47
N GLY A 180 14.05 0.13 -29.88
CA GLY A 180 12.71 0.26 -30.43
C GLY A 180 11.61 0.31 -29.37
N TYR A 181 11.97 0.35 -28.09
CA TYR A 181 11.04 0.50 -26.97
C TYR A 181 11.44 1.65 -26.05
N LYS A 182 10.41 2.25 -25.45
CA LYS A 182 10.51 3.17 -24.33
C LYS A 182 10.17 2.43 -23.04
N LEU A 183 11.09 2.41 -22.08
CA LEU A 183 10.85 1.92 -20.73
C LEU A 183 10.40 3.08 -19.84
N THR A 184 9.17 3.01 -19.34
CA THR A 184 8.65 3.95 -18.35
C THR A 184 8.72 3.31 -16.96
N ILE A 185 9.38 4.00 -16.03
CA ILE A 185 9.56 3.60 -14.63
C ILE A 185 8.80 4.61 -13.78
N VAL A 186 7.74 4.16 -13.11
CA VAL A 186 7.00 4.96 -12.12
C VAL A 186 7.41 4.48 -10.73
N VAL A 187 8.02 5.35 -9.94
CA VAL A 187 8.59 5.04 -8.63
C VAL A 187 7.74 5.64 -7.52
N PHE A 188 7.40 4.85 -6.51
CA PHE A 188 6.75 5.30 -5.28
C PHE A 188 7.77 5.24 -4.16
N LEU A 189 8.10 6.39 -3.57
CA LEU A 189 9.03 6.48 -2.43
C LEU A 189 8.25 6.42 -1.12
N ALA A 190 8.80 5.71 -0.14
CA ALA A 190 8.29 5.72 1.23
C ALA A 190 8.83 6.94 1.98
N GLU A 191 7.99 7.64 2.72
CA GLU A 191 8.40 8.69 3.65
C GLU A 191 9.35 8.11 4.69
N ASP A 192 10.45 8.82 4.94
CA ASP A 192 11.38 8.49 6.00
C ASP A 192 10.85 9.06 7.30
N GLU A 193 10.17 8.24 8.09
CA GLU A 193 9.60 8.65 9.38
C GLU A 193 10.66 9.16 10.37
N SER A 194 11.96 8.88 10.15
CA SER A 194 13.04 9.45 10.98
C SER A 194 13.31 10.93 10.71
N THR A 195 12.90 11.43 9.54
CA THR A 195 13.14 12.81 9.08
C THR A 195 12.00 13.77 9.37
N LYS A 196 10.81 13.23 9.70
CA LYS A 196 9.73 14.07 10.21
C LYS A 196 10.22 14.71 11.51
N PRO A 197 10.01 16.02 11.71
CA PRO A 197 9.94 16.51 13.07
C PRO A 197 8.96 15.58 13.78
N LYS A 198 9.40 14.93 14.84
CA LYS A 198 8.49 14.41 15.86
C LYS A 198 7.49 15.51 16.11
N GLU A 199 6.29 15.42 15.53
CA GLU A 199 5.12 16.11 16.04
C GLU A 199 4.87 15.45 17.39
N GLU A 200 5.62 15.97 18.36
CA GLU A 200 5.65 15.63 19.76
C GLU A 200 5.66 14.13 20.11
N GLU A 201 6.83 13.49 20.00
CA GLU A 201 7.34 12.77 21.19
C GLU A 201 8.01 13.75 22.16
N ALA A 202 7.42 14.94 22.34
CA ALA A 202 7.52 15.68 23.59
C ALA A 202 6.72 14.97 24.70
N SER A 203 5.96 13.90 24.39
CA SER A 203 5.30 13.08 25.42
C SER A 203 6.05 11.79 25.82
N GLU A 204 7.14 11.39 25.15
CA GLU A 204 7.80 10.11 25.47
C GLU A 204 9.28 10.24 25.87
N SER A 205 10.03 11.23 25.36
CA SER A 205 11.42 11.46 25.83
C SER A 205 11.55 12.38 27.05
N ALA A 206 10.47 13.01 27.51
CA ALA A 206 10.38 13.53 28.88
C ALA A 206 9.99 12.43 29.90
N LYS A 207 9.76 11.18 29.44
CA LYS A 207 9.16 10.11 30.23
C LYS A 207 10.15 9.14 30.88
N LEU A 208 11.44 9.48 30.95
CA LEU A 208 12.44 8.72 31.70
C LEU A 208 13.13 9.51 32.82
N GLN A 209 12.59 10.68 33.21
CA GLN A 209 13.11 11.37 34.39
C GLN A 209 12.11 12.19 35.23
N ASP A 210 10.80 12.01 35.03
CA ASP A 210 9.75 12.17 36.06
C ASP A 210 8.43 11.74 35.41
N GLU A 211 8.00 10.48 35.61
CA GLU A 211 6.57 10.16 35.40
C GLU A 211 5.77 10.94 36.44
N PRO A 212 4.78 11.78 36.07
CA PRO A 212 3.67 11.97 36.98
C PRO A 212 2.98 10.62 37.01
N THR A 213 3.10 9.93 38.14
CA THR A 213 2.30 8.76 38.51
C THR A 213 0.83 9.06 38.18
N GLN A 214 0.38 8.64 37.00
CA GLN A 214 -1.00 8.87 36.60
C GLN A 214 -1.84 8.05 37.58
N THR A 215 -2.54 8.76 38.45
CA THR A 215 -3.29 8.13 39.52
C THR A 215 -4.40 7.31 38.86
N MET A 216 -4.44 6.02 39.15
CA MET A 216 -5.54 5.15 38.73
C MET A 216 -6.55 5.11 39.86
N VAL A 217 -7.82 4.98 39.51
CA VAL A 217 -8.89 4.73 40.47
C VAL A 217 -9.37 3.30 40.32
N GLU A 218 -9.18 2.50 41.37
CA GLU A 218 -9.75 1.17 41.48
C GLU A 218 -11.14 1.27 42.11
N ILE A 219 -12.13 0.65 41.45
CA ILE A 219 -13.50 0.61 41.95
C ILE A 219 -13.59 -0.44 43.05
N GLN A 220 -13.94 -0.02 44.26
CA GLN A 220 -14.13 -0.89 45.41
C GLN A 220 -15.50 -1.60 45.33
N ASP A 221 -15.67 -2.62 46.16
CA ASP A 221 -16.95 -3.32 46.23
C ASP A 221 -18.08 -2.39 46.70
N THR A 222 -19.13 -2.29 45.89
CA THR A 222 -20.32 -1.47 46.16
C THR A 222 -21.46 -2.27 46.79
N GLY A 223 -21.29 -3.58 46.99
CA GLY A 223 -22.34 -4.52 47.43
C GLY A 223 -23.43 -4.79 46.39
N THR A 224 -23.39 -4.11 45.24
CA THR A 224 -24.37 -4.23 44.14
C THR A 224 -23.76 -4.71 42.82
N GLY A 225 -22.43 -4.91 42.80
CA GLY A 225 -21.68 -5.42 41.65
C GLY A 225 -21.36 -4.39 40.55
N PHE A 226 -21.73 -3.12 40.75
CA PHE A 226 -21.39 -2.02 39.85
C PHE A 226 -21.34 -0.68 40.59
N LEU A 227 -20.61 0.30 40.03
CA LEU A 227 -20.65 1.71 40.42
C LEU A 227 -21.17 2.53 39.24
N ARG A 228 -22.04 3.50 39.54
CA ARG A 228 -22.63 4.39 38.53
C ARG A 228 -21.67 5.50 38.16
N VAL A 229 -21.55 5.77 36.86
CA VAL A 229 -20.88 6.94 36.30
C VAL A 229 -21.94 7.96 35.92
N ARG A 230 -21.79 9.20 36.38
CA ARG A 230 -22.74 10.29 36.18
C ARG A 230 -22.14 11.41 35.34
N GLU A 231 -23.01 12.21 34.73
CA GLU A 231 -22.62 13.35 33.89
C GLU A 231 -21.98 14.49 34.70
N GLU A 232 -22.49 14.75 35.90
CA GLU A 232 -21.99 15.76 36.84
C GLU A 232 -21.71 15.14 38.23
N ALA A 233 -20.92 15.82 39.05
CA ALA A 233 -20.57 15.47 40.43
C ALA A 233 -21.74 15.66 41.42
N LEU A 234 -22.91 15.09 41.10
CA LEU A 234 -24.15 15.24 41.86
C LEU A 234 -24.91 13.92 41.95
N LYS A 235 -25.46 13.60 43.14
CA LYS A 235 -26.23 12.36 43.36
C LYS A 235 -27.49 12.29 42.49
N THR A 236 -28.03 13.44 42.09
CA THR A 236 -29.22 13.60 41.24
C THR A 236 -28.89 13.70 39.74
N SER A 237 -27.61 13.77 39.35
CA SER A 237 -27.20 13.84 37.94
C SER A 237 -27.58 12.57 37.18
N PRO A 238 -27.89 12.64 35.86
CA PRO A 238 -28.10 11.47 35.02
C PRO A 238 -26.95 10.45 35.11
N GLU A 239 -27.30 9.16 35.12
CA GLU A 239 -26.36 8.05 34.98
C GLU A 239 -26.06 7.86 33.50
N ILE A 240 -24.78 7.96 33.13
CA ILE A 240 -24.31 7.87 31.74
C ILE A 240 -23.58 6.55 31.44
N ALA A 241 -23.05 5.88 32.47
CA ALA A 241 -22.43 4.56 32.36
C ALA A 241 -22.39 3.81 33.70
N ARG A 242 -21.90 2.57 33.67
CA ARG A 242 -21.62 1.75 34.86
C ARG A 242 -20.23 1.14 34.75
N VAL A 243 -19.49 1.15 35.85
CA VAL A 243 -18.17 0.54 35.99
C VAL A 243 -18.21 -0.62 37.00
N THR A 244 -17.30 -1.58 36.85
CA THR A 244 -17.31 -2.83 37.64
C THR A 244 -16.30 -2.75 38.79
N PRO A 245 -16.63 -3.20 40.01
CA PRO A 245 -15.66 -3.39 41.10
C PRO A 245 -14.44 -4.22 40.66
N GLY A 246 -13.27 -3.90 41.18
CA GLY A 246 -11.97 -4.52 40.86
C GLY A 246 -11.34 -4.04 39.55
N LYS A 247 -12.04 -3.22 38.74
CA LYS A 247 -11.44 -2.59 37.55
C LYS A 247 -10.82 -1.25 37.92
N LYS A 248 -9.76 -0.89 37.19
CA LYS A 248 -9.02 0.36 37.32
C LYS A 248 -9.32 1.26 36.13
N TYR A 249 -9.53 2.54 36.41
CA TYR A 249 -9.82 3.58 35.42
C TYR A 249 -8.89 4.77 35.63
N ALA A 250 -8.59 5.49 34.55
CA ALA A 250 -7.74 6.68 34.64
C ALA A 250 -8.47 7.77 35.43
N PHE A 251 -7.83 8.28 36.49
CA PHE A 251 -8.31 9.46 37.21
C PHE A 251 -8.06 10.71 36.38
N ILE A 252 -9.07 11.55 36.24
CA ILE A 252 -9.00 12.81 35.49
C ILE A 252 -8.97 13.98 36.46
N GLU A 253 -9.96 14.08 37.34
CA GLU A 253 -10.08 15.18 38.30
C GLU A 253 -10.95 14.77 39.50
N GLU A 254 -10.86 15.54 40.58
CA GLU A 254 -11.69 15.42 41.78
C GLU A 254 -12.48 16.72 41.94
N ASP A 255 -13.71 16.61 42.42
CA ASP A 255 -14.55 17.77 42.63
C ASP A 255 -14.10 18.59 43.85
N LYS A 256 -14.68 19.78 44.03
CA LYS A 256 -14.26 20.70 45.10
C LYS A 256 -14.51 20.16 46.51
N THR A 257 -15.40 19.17 46.67
CA THR A 257 -15.75 18.58 47.97
C THR A 257 -14.98 17.29 48.26
N GLY A 258 -14.30 16.72 47.26
CA GLY A 258 -13.62 15.44 47.35
C GLY A 258 -14.55 14.23 47.45
N GLU A 259 -15.83 14.42 47.15
CA GLU A 259 -16.84 13.37 47.19
C GLU A 259 -16.98 12.65 45.85
N TRP A 260 -16.42 13.23 44.78
CA TRP A 260 -16.53 12.71 43.43
C TRP A 260 -15.20 12.69 42.71
N TYR A 261 -14.97 11.60 41.99
CA TYR A 261 -13.84 11.47 41.06
C TYR A 261 -14.36 11.37 39.64
N LYS A 262 -13.76 12.14 38.74
CA LYS A 262 -13.97 11.99 37.31
C LYS A 262 -12.99 10.98 36.77
N ILE A 263 -13.50 10.02 36.01
CA ILE A 263 -12.72 8.96 35.40
C ILE A 263 -12.99 8.87 33.91
N GLU A 264 -12.03 8.34 33.16
CA GLU A 264 -12.23 7.89 31.79
C GLU A 264 -12.70 6.42 31.80
N TYR A 265 -13.97 6.18 31.45
CA TYR A 265 -14.58 4.84 31.53
C TYR A 265 -14.51 4.04 30.22
N GLU A 266 -14.34 4.74 29.08
CA GLU A 266 -14.08 4.21 27.75
C GLU A 266 -13.18 5.21 27.01
N LYS A 267 -12.42 4.77 26.00
CA LYS A 267 -11.49 5.64 25.25
C LYS A 267 -12.20 6.90 24.74
N GLY A 268 -11.79 8.06 25.26
CA GLY A 268 -12.34 9.39 24.96
C GLY A 268 -13.64 9.76 25.68
N LYS A 269 -14.15 8.95 26.61
CA LYS A 269 -15.39 9.21 27.37
C LYS A 269 -15.14 9.31 28.86
N THR A 270 -15.61 10.40 29.48
CA THR A 270 -15.39 10.69 30.90
C THR A 270 -16.69 10.88 31.67
N GLY A 271 -16.65 10.65 32.99
CA GLY A 271 -17.78 10.89 33.88
C GLY A 271 -17.43 10.73 35.35
N TRP A 272 -18.36 11.11 36.23
CA TRP A 272 -18.16 11.22 37.67
C TRP A 272 -18.65 9.99 38.43
N ILE A 273 -17.83 9.51 39.37
CA ILE A 273 -18.13 8.42 40.28
C ILE A 273 -18.00 8.88 41.74
N SER A 274 -18.72 8.21 42.65
CA SER A 274 -18.60 8.49 44.09
C SER A 274 -17.23 8.06 44.60
N ALA A 275 -16.52 8.98 45.26
CA ALA A 275 -15.22 8.73 45.88
C ALA A 275 -15.29 7.66 46.99
N GLU A 276 -16.46 7.48 47.61
CA GLU A 276 -16.72 6.47 48.65
C GLU A 276 -16.41 5.03 48.18
N TYR A 277 -16.57 4.76 46.88
CA TYR A 277 -16.36 3.43 46.29
C TYR A 277 -15.13 3.40 45.39
N ALA A 278 -14.18 4.30 45.60
CA ALA A 278 -13.05 4.50 44.72
C ALA A 278 -11.76 4.69 45.50
N GLN A 279 -10.75 3.87 45.21
CA GLN A 279 -9.43 4.00 45.81
C GLN A 279 -8.43 4.49 44.77
N LYS A 280 -7.81 5.64 45.06
CA LYS A 280 -6.67 6.13 44.28
C LYS A 280 -5.47 5.22 44.53
N SER A 281 -4.86 4.74 43.46
CA SER A 281 -3.58 4.03 43.48
C SER A 281 -2.64 4.73 42.52
N PRO A 282 -1.38 4.97 42.89
CA PRO A 282 -0.36 5.25 41.88
C PRO A 282 -0.29 4.06 40.91
N SER A 283 0.05 4.35 39.65
CA SER A 283 0.40 3.30 38.68
C SER A 283 1.62 2.50 39.14
#